data_AF-A0A7S0G7V4-F1
#
_entry.id   AF-A0A7S0G7V4-F1
#
_cell.length_a   1.000
_cell.length_b   1.000
_cell.length_c   1.000
_cell.angle_alpha   90.00
_cell.angle_beta   90.00
_cell.angle_gamma   90.00
#
_symmetry.space_group_name_H-M   'P 1'
#
loop_
_entity.id
_entity.type
_entity.pdbx_description
1 polymer ?
#
loop_
_entity_poly.entity_id
_entity_poly.type
_entity_poly.pdbx_seq_one_letter_code
_entity_poly.pdbx_strand_id
1 'polypeptide(L)'
;STEQPRGMVRAEAIFNDVIMKNVGKRTRPDSVGISFAIIVNGWAKIGNIDKIDTTILNLIDHCQNHTTRSIKPNISIINSAIITYSKSDHLNKATKSWELFCRIKQLRKEGVWDLEADIWTINGVLRACMYAAKDEQETALEISLKLLEEIKNISSIIPNSSTYCILFQYSLTHSSTSTEILNAIFKQCCRDGMVNDAVLKELRKLTPSQEIFNSILGVLGNDTADFETSNMFATHNLRKEWSRNVKI
;
A
#
# COMPACT_ATOMS: atom_id res chain seq x y z
N SER A 1 -24.04 -9.04 -17.26
CA SER A 1 -25.05 -8.88 -16.20
C SER A 1 -24.59 -9.66 -14.99
N THR A 2 -23.86 -9.02 -14.08
CA THR A 2 -23.40 -9.65 -12.83
C THR A 2 -24.45 -9.42 -11.77
N GLU A 3 -25.20 -10.47 -11.43
CA GLU A 3 -26.17 -10.45 -10.34
C GLU A 3 -25.44 -10.00 -9.05
N GLN A 4 -25.89 -8.91 -8.44
CA GLN A 4 -25.24 -8.42 -7.22
C GLN A 4 -25.37 -9.46 -6.10
N PRO A 5 -24.33 -9.66 -5.26
CA PRO A 5 -24.37 -10.71 -4.24
C PRO A 5 -25.46 -10.43 -3.22
N ARG A 6 -26.55 -11.23 -3.28
CA ARG A 6 -27.75 -11.03 -2.44
C ARG A 6 -27.44 -10.87 -0.96
N GLY A 7 -26.42 -11.58 -0.46
CA GLY A 7 -25.96 -11.49 0.92
C GLY A 7 -25.39 -10.10 1.27
N MET A 8 -24.60 -9.50 0.39
CA MET A 8 -23.98 -8.19 0.62
C MET A 8 -24.99 -7.05 0.52
N VAL A 9 -25.90 -7.13 -0.46
CA VAL A 9 -27.01 -6.18 -0.61
C VAL A 9 -27.87 -6.18 0.67
N ARG A 10 -28.17 -7.36 1.22
CA ARG A 10 -28.92 -7.48 2.47
C ARG A 10 -28.15 -6.92 3.66
N ALA A 11 -26.84 -7.18 3.76
CA ALA A 11 -26.00 -6.64 4.82
C ALA A 11 -25.95 -5.10 4.79
N GLU A 12 -25.80 -4.51 3.59
CA GLU A 12 -25.84 -3.06 3.38
C GLU A 12 -27.21 -2.47 3.73
N ALA A 13 -28.31 -3.13 3.37
CA ALA A 13 -29.65 -2.68 3.74
C ALA A 13 -29.84 -2.65 5.27
N ILE A 14 -29.38 -3.67 5.99
CA ILE A 14 -29.43 -3.72 7.46
C ILE A 14 -28.55 -2.61 8.05
N PHE A 15 -27.35 -2.39 7.51
CA PHE A 15 -26.48 -1.31 7.93
C PHE A 15 -27.15 0.06 7.79
N ASN A 16 -27.74 0.35 6.63
CA ASN A 16 -28.41 1.61 6.38
C ASN A 16 -29.68 1.80 7.24
N ASP A 17 -30.48 0.76 7.42
CA ASP A 17 -31.75 0.86 8.15
C ASP A 17 -31.56 0.87 9.67
N VAL A 18 -30.68 0.00 10.18
CA VAL A 18 -30.54 -0.23 11.63
C VAL A 18 -29.42 0.60 12.21
N ILE A 19 -28.27 0.70 11.54
CA ILE A 19 -27.11 1.40 12.10
C ILE A 19 -27.22 2.89 11.77
N MET A 20 -27.38 3.25 10.49
CA MET A 20 -27.32 4.64 10.05
C MET A 20 -28.49 5.50 10.56
N LYS A 21 -29.71 4.96 10.65
CA LYS A 21 -30.86 5.69 11.23
C LYS A 21 -30.78 5.90 12.75
N ASN A 22 -29.94 5.13 13.43
CA ASN A 22 -29.82 5.15 14.90
C ASN A 22 -28.49 5.74 15.41
N VAL A 23 -27.63 6.23 14.51
CA VAL A 23 -26.37 6.90 14.89
C VAL A 23 -26.68 8.09 15.79
N GLY A 24 -25.99 8.17 16.93
CA GLY A 24 -26.14 9.26 17.90
C GLY A 24 -27.28 9.08 18.91
N LYS A 25 -28.19 8.11 18.74
CA LYS A 25 -29.31 7.88 19.68
C LYS A 25 -29.01 6.80 20.72
N ARG A 26 -28.54 5.62 20.28
CA ARG A 26 -28.30 4.45 21.14
C ARG A 26 -27.14 3.55 20.70
N THR A 27 -26.48 3.86 19.59
CA THR A 27 -25.36 3.05 19.07
C THR A 27 -24.04 3.53 19.62
N ARG A 28 -23.17 2.57 19.98
CA ARG A 28 -21.82 2.91 20.45
C ARG A 28 -20.98 3.44 19.29
N PRO A 29 -20.23 4.53 19.47
CA PRO A 29 -19.11 4.97 18.63
C PRO A 29 -18.44 3.91 17.76
N ASP A 30 -17.80 2.96 18.43
CA ASP A 30 -16.93 1.97 17.82
C ASP A 30 -17.74 0.95 17.02
N SER A 31 -18.99 0.68 17.41
CA SER A 31 -19.87 -0.26 16.70
C SER A 31 -20.25 0.24 15.31
N VAL A 32 -20.35 1.56 15.14
CA VAL A 32 -20.62 2.18 13.83
C VAL A 32 -19.37 2.07 12.95
N GLY A 33 -18.18 2.38 13.48
CA GLY A 33 -16.90 2.21 12.77
C GLY A 33 -16.67 0.77 12.32
N ILE A 34 -16.93 -0.21 13.19
CA ILE A 34 -16.85 -1.64 12.85
C ILE A 34 -17.84 -2.00 11.73
N SER A 35 -19.05 -1.44 11.76
CA SER A 35 -20.06 -1.72 10.74
C SER A 35 -19.62 -1.22 9.36
N PHE A 36 -19.05 -0.01 9.28
CA PHE A 36 -18.41 0.49 8.05
C PHE A 36 -17.29 -0.44 7.57
N ALA A 37 -16.43 -0.92 8.48
CA ALA A 37 -15.36 -1.86 8.14
C ALA A 37 -15.91 -3.16 7.54
N ILE A 38 -16.99 -3.71 8.09
CA ILE A 38 -17.65 -4.91 7.57
C ILE A 38 -18.18 -4.67 6.16
N ILE A 39 -18.85 -3.53 5.93
CA ILE A 39 -19.42 -3.20 4.61
C ILE A 39 -18.34 -3.01 3.56
N VAL A 40 -17.30 -2.23 3.87
CA VAL A 40 -16.17 -2.03 2.95
C VAL A 40 -15.45 -3.33 2.67
N ASN A 41 -15.15 -4.15 3.70
CA ASN A 41 -14.49 -5.45 3.51
C ASN A 41 -15.36 -6.42 2.69
N GLY A 42 -16.68 -6.38 2.87
CA GLY A 42 -17.62 -7.19 2.09
C GLY A 42 -17.59 -6.82 0.62
N TRP A 43 -17.73 -5.53 0.30
CA TRP A 43 -17.64 -5.04 -1.08
C TRP A 43 -16.25 -5.20 -1.69
N ALA A 44 -15.19 -5.06 -0.89
CA ALA A 44 -13.79 -5.30 -1.29
C ALA A 44 -13.56 -6.73 -1.76
N LYS A 45 -14.14 -7.73 -1.09
CA LYS A 45 -14.07 -9.14 -1.52
C LYS A 45 -14.80 -9.40 -2.84
N ILE A 46 -15.85 -8.63 -3.12
CA ILE A 46 -16.64 -8.72 -4.36
C ILE A 46 -15.97 -7.92 -5.49
N GLY A 47 -15.10 -6.96 -5.15
CA GLY A 47 -14.49 -6.04 -6.12
C GLY A 47 -15.43 -4.91 -6.56
N ASN A 48 -16.48 -4.59 -5.78
CA ASN A 48 -17.42 -3.52 -6.13
C ASN A 48 -16.91 -2.16 -5.64
N ILE A 49 -16.19 -1.45 -6.51
CA ILE A 49 -15.54 -0.18 -6.18
C ILE A 49 -16.53 0.95 -5.92
N ASP A 50 -17.57 1.07 -6.73
CA ASP A 50 -18.57 2.14 -6.57
C ASP A 50 -19.21 2.13 -5.17
N LYS A 51 -19.46 0.91 -4.67
CA LYS A 51 -19.99 0.71 -3.32
C LYS A 51 -18.98 1.03 -2.23
N ILE A 52 -17.70 0.73 -2.44
CA ILE A 52 -16.62 1.11 -1.52
C ILE A 52 -16.53 2.64 -1.45
N ASP A 53 -16.49 3.32 -2.59
CA ASP A 53 -16.39 4.78 -2.67
C ASP A 53 -17.57 5.45 -1.96
N THR A 54 -18.79 5.03 -2.28
CA THR A 54 -20.01 5.54 -1.64
C THR A 54 -19.96 5.34 -0.12
N THR A 55 -19.50 4.17 0.33
CA THR A 55 -19.42 3.85 1.76
C THR A 55 -18.38 4.70 2.49
N ILE A 56 -17.22 4.95 1.87
CA ILE A 56 -16.16 5.80 2.44
C ILE A 56 -16.58 7.26 2.46
N LEU A 57 -17.21 7.76 1.41
CA LEU A 57 -17.74 9.12 1.37
C LEU A 57 -18.76 9.34 2.48
N ASN A 58 -19.69 8.41 2.66
CA ASN A 58 -20.66 8.45 3.76
C ASN A 58 -19.94 8.44 5.12
N LEU A 59 -18.92 7.58 5.31
CA LEU A 59 -18.14 7.55 6.55
C LEU A 59 -17.50 8.90 6.85
N ILE A 60 -16.86 9.53 5.86
CA ILE A 60 -16.20 10.83 6.00
C ILE A 60 -17.23 11.92 6.33
N ASP A 61 -18.35 11.97 5.60
CA ASP A 61 -19.43 12.95 5.81
C ASP A 61 -19.98 12.86 7.25
N HIS A 62 -20.26 11.65 7.73
CA HIS A 62 -20.72 11.44 9.10
C HIS A 62 -19.67 11.83 10.16
N CYS A 63 -18.38 11.67 9.88
CA CYS A 63 -17.33 12.10 10.80
C CYS A 63 -17.21 13.63 10.84
N GLN A 64 -17.41 14.32 9.72
CA GLN A 64 -17.25 15.77 9.62
C GLN A 64 -18.47 16.57 10.12
N ASN A 65 -19.70 16.09 9.88
CA ASN A 65 -20.93 16.85 10.14
C ASN A 65 -21.35 16.92 11.64
N HIS A 66 -20.40 16.73 12.57
CA HIS A 66 -20.43 17.05 14.01
C HIS A 66 -21.58 16.54 14.91
N THR A 67 -22.66 15.98 14.36
CA THR A 67 -23.73 15.33 15.15
C THR A 67 -23.29 13.98 15.71
N THR A 68 -22.16 13.44 15.24
CA THR A 68 -21.66 12.13 15.62
C THR A 68 -20.14 12.10 15.81
N ARG A 69 -19.61 12.93 16.73
CA ARG A 69 -18.26 12.73 17.36
C ARG A 69 -18.04 11.32 17.93
N SER A 70 -19.09 10.51 17.88
CA SER A 70 -19.18 9.10 18.17
C SER A 70 -18.43 8.23 17.14
N ILE A 71 -18.46 8.46 15.83
CA ILE A 71 -17.88 7.45 14.92
C ILE A 71 -16.34 7.47 14.98
N LYS A 72 -15.75 6.35 15.37
CA LYS A 72 -14.30 6.13 15.32
C LYS A 72 -13.96 5.16 14.19
N PRO A 73 -13.55 5.67 13.02
CA PRO A 73 -13.11 4.80 11.94
C PRO A 73 -11.79 4.13 12.31
N ASN A 74 -11.54 2.99 11.65
CA ASN A 74 -10.32 2.22 11.80
C ASN A 74 -9.51 2.31 10.48
N ILE A 75 -8.19 2.43 10.56
CA ILE A 75 -7.32 2.51 9.38
C ILE A 75 -7.51 1.32 8.42
N SER A 76 -7.87 0.14 8.96
CA SER A 76 -8.18 -1.06 8.16
C SER A 76 -9.28 -0.83 7.12
N ILE A 77 -10.24 0.07 7.37
CA ILE A 77 -11.28 0.41 6.40
C ILE A 77 -10.64 1.02 5.14
N ILE A 78 -9.72 1.95 5.35
CA ILE A 78 -9.03 2.65 4.26
C ILE A 78 -8.02 1.72 3.57
N ASN A 79 -7.29 0.93 4.34
CA ASN A 79 -6.35 -0.06 3.80
C ASN A 79 -7.07 -1.06 2.88
N SER A 80 -8.25 -1.55 3.27
CA SER A 80 -9.04 -2.43 2.43
C SER A 80 -9.45 -1.78 1.11
N ALA A 81 -9.88 -0.52 1.14
CA ALA A 81 -10.26 0.22 -0.06
C ALA A 81 -9.08 0.40 -1.02
N ILE A 82 -7.94 0.90 -0.51
CA ILE A 82 -6.71 1.10 -1.30
C ILE A 82 -6.22 -0.23 -1.88
N ILE A 83 -6.20 -1.31 -1.08
CA ILE A 83 -5.80 -2.63 -1.56
C ILE A 83 -6.75 -3.11 -2.66
N THR A 84 -8.06 -2.90 -2.53
CA THR A 84 -9.01 -3.25 -3.59
C THR A 84 -8.79 -2.45 -4.85
N TYR A 85 -8.57 -1.13 -4.77
CA TYR A 85 -8.21 -0.35 -5.96
C TYR A 85 -6.97 -0.91 -6.65
N SER A 86 -5.91 -1.20 -5.88
CA SER A 86 -4.65 -1.72 -6.42
C SER A 86 -4.78 -3.06 -7.17
N LYS A 87 -5.80 -3.86 -6.84
CA LYS A 87 -6.07 -5.18 -7.45
C LYS A 87 -7.14 -5.15 -8.54
N SER A 88 -7.83 -4.02 -8.70
CA SER A 88 -8.92 -3.89 -9.65
C SER A 88 -8.43 -3.43 -11.02
N ASP A 89 -9.29 -3.57 -12.03
CA ASP A 89 -9.09 -2.99 -13.37
C ASP A 89 -9.65 -1.57 -13.49
N HIS A 90 -9.94 -0.92 -12.35
CA HIS A 90 -10.54 0.40 -12.33
C HIS A 90 -9.55 1.47 -12.81
N LEU A 91 -10.03 2.38 -13.66
CA LEU A 91 -9.28 3.55 -14.13
C LEU A 91 -8.96 4.50 -12.97
N ASN A 92 -7.82 5.15 -12.98
CA ASN A 92 -7.38 6.10 -11.96
C ASN A 92 -7.19 5.45 -10.59
N LYS A 93 -6.90 4.14 -10.53
CA LYS A 93 -6.67 3.43 -9.25
C LYS A 93 -5.54 4.05 -8.44
N ALA A 94 -4.50 4.56 -9.10
CA ALA A 94 -3.40 5.29 -8.48
C ALA A 94 -3.90 6.59 -7.84
N THR A 95 -4.63 7.40 -8.60
CA THR A 95 -5.23 8.67 -8.16
C THR A 95 -6.17 8.47 -6.98
N LYS A 96 -7.13 7.53 -7.07
CA LYS A 96 -8.06 7.23 -5.97
C LYS A 96 -7.35 6.78 -4.69
N SER A 97 -6.31 5.96 -4.84
CA SER A 97 -5.51 5.50 -3.70
C SER A 97 -4.75 6.65 -3.05
N TRP A 98 -4.18 7.55 -3.85
CA TRP A 98 -3.48 8.74 -3.38
C TRP A 98 -4.42 9.75 -2.71
N GLU A 99 -5.61 9.97 -3.26
CA GLU A 99 -6.65 10.83 -2.69
C GLU A 99 -7.05 10.34 -1.31
N LEU A 100 -7.30 9.03 -1.12
CA LEU A 100 -7.61 8.48 0.20
C LEU A 100 -6.44 8.64 1.19
N PHE A 101 -5.20 8.44 0.74
CA PHE A 101 -4.01 8.68 1.56
C PHE A 101 -3.92 10.14 2.03
N CYS A 102 -4.07 11.09 1.09
CA CYS A 102 -4.07 12.53 1.41
C CYS A 102 -5.24 12.89 2.32
N ARG A 103 -6.40 12.27 2.10
CA ARG A 103 -7.61 12.51 2.88
C ARG A 103 -7.45 12.08 4.33
N ILE A 104 -6.82 10.94 4.61
CA ILE A 104 -6.49 10.53 5.99
C ILE A 104 -5.60 11.60 6.66
N LYS A 105 -4.54 12.03 5.98
CA LYS A 105 -3.62 13.05 6.52
C LYS A 105 -4.35 14.36 6.85
N GLN A 106 -5.20 14.81 5.93
CA GLN A 106 -6.01 16.01 6.11
C GLN A 106 -6.95 15.87 7.31
N LEU A 107 -7.72 14.78 7.38
CA LEU A 107 -8.68 14.54 8.46
C LEU A 107 -7.99 14.42 9.83
N ARG A 108 -6.75 13.90 9.88
CA ARG A 108 -5.94 13.90 11.09
C ARG A 108 -5.51 15.31 11.50
N LYS A 109 -5.02 16.10 10.54
CA LYS A 109 -4.63 17.50 10.79
C LYS A 109 -5.80 18.36 11.27
N GLU A 110 -7.00 18.10 10.77
CA GLU A 110 -8.25 18.74 11.20
C GLU A 110 -8.75 18.23 12.56
N GLY A 111 -8.13 17.19 13.14
CA GLY A 111 -8.56 16.57 14.39
C GLY A 111 -9.89 15.81 14.28
N VAL A 112 -10.34 15.51 13.05
CA VAL A 112 -11.57 14.75 12.78
C VAL A 112 -11.32 13.27 13.04
N TRP A 113 -10.20 12.74 12.56
CA TRP A 113 -9.78 11.35 12.77
C TRP A 113 -8.47 11.28 13.56
N ASP A 114 -8.36 10.30 14.45
CA ASP A 114 -7.08 9.92 15.05
C ASP A 114 -6.50 8.71 14.29
N LEU A 115 -6.40 8.85 12.97
CA LEU A 115 -5.87 7.81 12.08
C LEU A 115 -4.57 8.28 11.45
N GLU A 116 -3.61 7.36 11.40
CA GLU A 116 -2.33 7.53 10.74
C GLU A 116 -2.20 6.49 9.63
N ALA A 117 -1.66 6.91 8.49
CA ALA A 117 -1.30 5.97 7.44
C ALA A 117 -0.25 4.99 7.97
N ASP A 118 -0.38 3.71 7.64
CA ASP A 118 0.58 2.70 8.03
C ASP A 118 1.30 2.12 6.80
N ILE A 119 2.18 1.15 7.02
CA ILE A 119 2.93 0.50 5.96
C ILE A 119 2.02 -0.18 4.92
N TRP A 120 0.81 -0.62 5.31
CA TRP A 120 -0.15 -1.21 4.40
C TRP A 120 -0.80 -0.15 3.52
N THR A 121 -1.11 1.03 4.07
CA THR A 121 -1.60 2.18 3.32
C THR A 121 -0.60 2.53 2.21
N ILE A 122 0.67 2.71 2.58
CA ILE A 122 1.75 3.07 1.65
C ILE A 122 1.94 2.01 0.56
N ASN A 123 2.07 0.74 0.96
CA ASN A 123 2.27 -0.35 0.00
C ASN A 123 1.06 -0.52 -0.93
N GLY A 124 -0.15 -0.23 -0.45
CA GLY A 124 -1.36 -0.22 -1.26
C GLY A 124 -1.33 0.84 -2.36
N VAL A 125 -0.96 2.08 -2.01
CA VAL A 125 -0.84 3.18 -2.99
C VAL A 125 0.26 2.87 -4.02
N LEU A 126 1.44 2.40 -3.58
CA LEU A 126 2.52 2.01 -4.50
C LEU A 126 2.09 0.92 -5.48
N ARG A 127 1.33 -0.09 -5.01
CA ARG A 127 0.78 -1.13 -5.90
C ARG A 127 -0.22 -0.57 -6.89
N ALA A 128 -1.06 0.37 -6.47
CA ALA A 128 -1.99 1.03 -7.37
C ALA A 128 -1.26 1.81 -8.48
N CYS A 129 -0.15 2.48 -8.15
CA CYS A 129 0.74 3.09 -9.15
C CYS A 129 1.36 2.05 -10.09
N MET A 130 1.85 0.94 -9.55
CA MET A 130 2.50 -0.11 -10.34
C MET A 130 1.57 -0.79 -11.35
N TYR A 131 0.29 -0.95 -11.01
CA TYR A 131 -0.71 -1.56 -11.88
C TYR A 131 -1.61 -0.51 -12.56
N ALA A 132 -1.18 0.74 -12.64
CA ALA A 132 -1.91 1.79 -13.34
C ALA A 132 -2.05 1.47 -14.84
N ALA A 133 -3.10 2.00 -15.47
CA ALA A 133 -3.28 1.84 -16.90
C ALA A 133 -2.17 2.58 -17.68
N LYS A 134 -1.93 2.18 -18.94
CA LYS A 134 -0.81 2.71 -19.74
C LYS A 134 -0.91 4.23 -19.97
N ASP A 135 -2.11 4.73 -20.12
CA ASP A 135 -2.46 6.15 -20.25
C ASP A 135 -2.40 6.92 -18.92
N GLU A 136 -2.24 6.23 -17.79
CA GLU A 136 -2.16 6.81 -16.45
C GLU A 136 -0.74 6.75 -15.85
N GLN A 137 0.24 6.25 -16.61
CA GLN A 137 1.60 6.00 -16.12
C GLN A 137 2.32 7.25 -15.63
N GLU A 138 2.13 8.39 -16.31
CA GLU A 138 2.73 9.67 -15.91
C GLU A 138 2.20 10.11 -14.54
N THR A 139 0.87 10.09 -14.38
CA THR A 139 0.21 10.38 -13.10
C THR A 139 0.64 9.41 -12.01
N ALA A 140 0.71 8.11 -12.32
CA ALA A 140 1.15 7.09 -11.38
C ALA A 140 2.60 7.31 -10.93
N LEU A 141 3.47 7.78 -11.83
CA LEU A 141 4.85 8.17 -11.54
C LEU A 141 4.92 9.37 -10.61
N GLU A 142 4.21 10.45 -10.94
CA GLU A 142 4.16 11.62 -10.07
C GLU A 142 3.69 11.26 -8.65
N ILE A 143 2.63 10.46 -8.54
CA ILE A 143 2.11 9.98 -7.25
C ILE A 143 3.15 9.14 -6.51
N SER A 144 3.83 8.22 -7.21
CA SER A 144 4.83 7.35 -6.58
C SER A 144 6.01 8.14 -6.01
N LEU A 145 6.48 9.17 -6.73
CA LEU A 145 7.57 10.04 -6.30
C LEU A 145 7.16 10.87 -5.08
N LYS A 146 5.97 11.47 -5.11
CA LYS A 146 5.40 12.19 -3.96
C LYS A 146 5.29 11.28 -2.75
N LEU A 147 4.78 10.06 -2.92
CA LEU A 147 4.64 9.10 -1.83
C LEU A 147 6.01 8.69 -1.26
N LEU A 148 7.02 8.49 -2.09
CA LEU A 148 8.38 8.19 -1.65
C LEU A 148 9.00 9.33 -0.83
N GLU A 149 8.75 10.58 -1.21
CA GLU A 149 9.16 11.74 -0.43
C GLU A 149 8.41 11.80 0.90
N GLU A 150 7.11 11.53 0.90
CA GLU A 150 6.29 11.48 2.11
C GLU A 150 6.77 10.42 3.11
N ILE A 151 7.10 9.21 2.64
CA ILE A 151 7.63 8.14 3.51
C ILE A 151 8.89 8.60 4.24
N LYS A 152 9.77 9.35 3.58
CA LYS A 152 11.00 9.88 4.22
C LYS A 152 10.70 10.90 5.32
N ASN A 153 9.58 11.61 5.19
CA ASN A 153 9.16 12.64 6.15
C ASN A 153 8.32 12.06 7.30
N ILE A 154 7.78 10.85 7.16
CA ILE A 154 6.96 10.19 8.18
C ILE A 154 7.85 9.28 9.05
N SER A 155 8.30 9.79 10.19
CA SER A 155 9.17 9.05 11.13
C SER A 155 8.54 7.77 11.72
N SER A 156 7.22 7.65 11.70
CA SER A 156 6.47 6.52 12.24
C SER A 156 6.37 5.32 11.27
N ILE A 157 6.66 5.51 9.97
CA ILE A 157 6.54 4.46 8.96
C ILE A 157 7.92 3.99 8.54
N ILE A 158 8.23 2.74 8.84
CA ILE A 158 9.48 2.09 8.43
C ILE A 158 9.19 1.19 7.22
N PRO A 159 9.80 1.44 6.04
CA PRO A 159 9.72 0.55 4.90
C PRO A 159 10.13 -0.88 5.25
N ASN A 160 9.39 -1.88 4.75
CA ASN A 160 9.73 -3.29 4.95
C ASN A 160 10.17 -3.94 3.63
N SER A 161 10.57 -5.22 3.68
CA SER A 161 10.98 -5.97 2.48
C SER A 161 9.92 -5.94 1.37
N SER A 162 8.63 -5.97 1.71
CA SER A 162 7.55 -5.89 0.71
C SER A 162 7.50 -4.52 0.03
N THR A 163 7.78 -3.44 0.75
CA THR A 163 7.87 -2.09 0.17
C THR A 163 8.96 -2.05 -0.89
N TYR A 164 10.15 -2.57 -0.59
CA TYR A 164 11.25 -2.63 -1.53
C TYR A 164 10.96 -3.50 -2.75
N CYS A 165 10.31 -4.66 -2.58
CA CYS A 165 9.88 -5.49 -3.71
C CYS A 165 8.95 -4.71 -4.67
N ILE A 166 7.98 -3.96 -4.12
CA ILE A 166 7.06 -3.15 -4.94
C ILE A 166 7.83 -2.05 -5.67
N LEU A 167 8.79 -1.38 -5.01
CA LEU A 167 9.59 -0.32 -5.63
C LEU A 167 10.46 -0.85 -6.78
N PHE A 168 11.06 -2.04 -6.64
CA PHE A 168 11.79 -2.65 -7.74
C PHE A 168 10.89 -2.95 -8.94
N GLN A 169 9.74 -3.59 -8.72
CA GLN A 169 8.78 -3.89 -9.78
C GLN A 169 8.25 -2.62 -10.46
N TYR A 170 7.96 -1.59 -9.65
CA TYR A 170 7.52 -0.29 -10.12
C TYR A 170 8.54 0.36 -11.06
N SER A 171 9.81 0.40 -10.65
CA SER A 171 10.89 1.05 -11.41
C SER A 171 11.03 0.49 -12.83
N LEU A 172 10.84 -0.82 -13.02
CA LEU A 172 10.93 -1.44 -14.34
C LEU A 172 9.71 -1.22 -15.23
N THR A 173 8.55 -0.98 -14.63
CA THR A 173 7.30 -0.83 -15.39
C THR A 173 7.14 0.59 -15.94
N HIS A 174 7.72 1.59 -15.25
CA HIS A 174 7.44 3.01 -15.51
C HIS A 174 8.65 3.86 -15.85
N SER A 175 9.86 3.45 -15.49
CA SER A 175 11.05 4.07 -16.03
C SER A 175 11.56 3.17 -17.14
N SER A 176 11.78 3.73 -18.33
CA SER A 176 12.57 3.08 -19.37
C SER A 176 14.04 2.92 -18.95
N THR A 177 14.39 3.02 -17.66
CA THR A 177 15.71 3.49 -17.28
C THR A 177 16.28 2.89 -16.00
N SER A 178 17.53 2.49 -16.23
CA SER A 178 18.68 2.63 -15.37
C SER A 178 18.73 1.72 -14.15
N THR A 179 19.61 0.73 -14.30
CA THR A 179 20.31 0.03 -13.23
C THR A 179 20.68 0.95 -12.04
N GLU A 180 20.85 2.26 -12.24
CA GLU A 180 21.06 3.26 -11.17
C GLU A 180 19.90 3.38 -10.19
N ILE A 181 18.64 3.38 -10.65
CA ILE A 181 17.45 3.47 -9.76
C ILE A 181 17.34 2.18 -8.95
N LEU A 182 17.45 1.03 -9.61
CA LEU A 182 17.47 -0.27 -8.95
C LEU A 182 18.61 -0.34 -7.90
N ASN A 183 19.79 0.16 -8.26
CA ASN A 183 20.93 0.30 -7.35
C ASN A 183 20.61 1.18 -6.14
N ALA A 184 20.00 2.34 -6.36
CA ALA A 184 19.64 3.25 -5.28
C ALA A 184 18.63 2.62 -4.31
N ILE A 185 17.59 1.97 -4.84
CA ILE A 185 16.58 1.25 -4.05
C ILE A 185 17.22 0.09 -3.27
N PHE A 186 18.09 -0.70 -3.91
CA PHE A 186 18.75 -1.82 -3.26
C PHE A 186 19.72 -1.36 -2.16
N LYS A 187 20.52 -0.32 -2.41
CA LYS A 187 21.39 0.32 -1.40
C LYS A 187 20.57 0.78 -0.19
N GLN A 188 19.41 1.37 -0.41
CA GLN A 188 18.54 1.78 0.68
C GLN A 188 17.97 0.56 1.44
N CYS A 189 17.55 -0.49 0.73
CA CYS A 189 17.10 -1.75 1.34
C CYS A 189 18.18 -2.40 2.24
N CYS A 190 19.45 -2.40 1.79
CA CYS A 190 20.60 -2.84 2.59
C CYS A 190 20.79 -1.97 3.84
N ARG A 191 20.75 -0.64 3.70
CA ARG A 191 20.90 0.30 4.82
C ARG A 191 19.80 0.13 5.86
N ASP A 192 18.58 -0.15 5.42
CA ASP A 192 17.42 -0.38 6.28
C ASP A 192 17.42 -1.79 6.89
N GLY A 193 18.32 -2.68 6.48
CA GLY A 193 18.39 -4.05 7.00
C GLY A 193 17.24 -4.94 6.53
N MET A 194 16.64 -4.63 5.38
CA MET A 194 15.40 -5.26 4.89
C MET A 194 15.62 -6.33 3.81
N VAL A 195 16.87 -6.70 3.52
CA VAL A 195 17.20 -7.69 2.49
C VAL A 195 16.89 -9.10 3.00
N ASN A 196 15.94 -9.77 2.36
CA ASN A 196 15.61 -11.18 2.60
C ASN A 196 15.56 -11.96 1.27
N ASP A 197 15.25 -13.25 1.35
CA ASP A 197 15.14 -14.12 0.16
C ASP A 197 14.12 -13.59 -0.86
N ALA A 198 13.03 -12.97 -0.40
CA ALA A 198 12.02 -12.41 -1.30
C ALA A 198 12.57 -11.22 -2.09
N VAL A 199 13.30 -10.31 -1.42
CA VAL A 199 13.98 -9.17 -2.05
C VAL A 199 14.98 -9.65 -3.10
N LEU A 200 15.83 -10.64 -2.76
CA LEU A 200 16.83 -11.18 -3.68
C LEU A 200 16.19 -11.89 -4.88
N LYS A 201 15.17 -12.73 -4.63
CA LYS A 201 14.41 -13.40 -5.69
C LYS A 201 13.76 -12.38 -6.62
N GLU A 202 13.20 -11.32 -6.06
CA GLU A 202 12.57 -10.28 -6.86
C GLU A 202 13.61 -9.53 -7.69
N LEU A 203 14.69 -9.04 -7.07
CA LEU A 203 15.79 -8.39 -7.78
C LEU A 203 16.34 -9.28 -8.92
N ARG A 204 16.50 -10.58 -8.68
CA ARG A 204 16.99 -11.53 -9.67
C ARG A 204 16.06 -11.69 -10.86
N LYS A 205 14.74 -11.75 -10.66
CA LYS A 205 13.77 -11.78 -11.76
C LYS A 205 13.85 -10.52 -12.62
N LEU A 206 14.16 -9.40 -11.98
CA LEU A 206 14.15 -8.06 -12.55
C LEU A 206 15.47 -7.70 -13.25
N THR A 207 16.53 -8.49 -13.08
CA THR A 207 17.82 -8.34 -13.76
C THR A 207 18.15 -9.57 -14.60
N PRO A 208 17.76 -9.61 -15.89
CA PRO A 208 17.96 -10.79 -16.75
C PRO A 208 19.44 -11.13 -16.96
N SER A 209 20.30 -10.12 -17.04
CA SER A 209 21.75 -10.32 -17.14
C SER A 209 22.37 -10.59 -15.77
N GLN A 210 23.15 -11.66 -15.69
CA GLN A 210 23.98 -11.98 -14.52
C GLN A 210 24.93 -10.83 -14.19
N GLU A 211 25.46 -10.13 -15.18
CA GLU A 211 26.39 -9.02 -15.00
C GLU A 211 25.72 -7.84 -14.31
N ILE A 212 24.48 -7.52 -14.67
CA ILE A 212 23.71 -6.46 -14.03
C ILE A 212 23.38 -6.84 -12.59
N PHE A 213 22.93 -8.08 -12.36
CA PHE A 213 22.67 -8.57 -11.01
C PHE A 213 23.92 -8.52 -10.12
N ASN A 214 25.06 -9.00 -10.64
CA ASN A 214 26.35 -8.96 -9.95
C ASN A 214 26.86 -7.54 -9.77
N SER A 215 26.57 -6.62 -10.69
CA SER A 215 26.89 -5.20 -10.53
C SER A 215 26.11 -4.60 -9.37
N ILE A 216 24.80 -4.87 -9.26
CA ILE A 216 23.98 -4.35 -8.15
C ILE A 216 24.44 -4.91 -6.80
N LEU A 217 24.81 -6.19 -6.75
CA LEU A 217 25.35 -6.81 -5.53
C LEU A 217 26.80 -6.40 -5.23
N GLY A 218 27.62 -6.27 -6.27
CA GLY A 218 29.08 -6.05 -6.23
C GLY A 218 29.49 -4.60 -6.07
N VAL A 219 28.65 -3.62 -6.43
CA VAL A 219 28.89 -2.18 -6.18
C VAL A 219 28.95 -1.85 -4.66
N LEU A 220 28.66 -2.81 -3.78
CA LEU A 220 28.87 -2.71 -2.33
C LEU A 220 30.13 -3.43 -1.82
N GLY A 221 30.93 -4.02 -2.73
CA GLY A 221 32.16 -4.75 -2.42
C GLY A 221 33.31 -4.36 -3.36
N ASN A 222 34.01 -3.27 -3.04
CA ASN A 222 35.33 -2.99 -3.59
C ASN A 222 36.43 -3.95 -3.05
N ASP A 223 36.07 -5.06 -2.41
CA ASP A 223 37.03 -5.89 -1.63
C ASP A 223 36.82 -7.40 -1.72
N THR A 224 36.19 -7.94 -2.77
CA THR A 224 36.01 -9.40 -2.83
C THR A 224 36.28 -9.97 -4.21
N ALA A 225 37.52 -10.42 -4.40
CA ALA A 225 38.00 -11.21 -5.51
C ALA A 225 37.43 -12.65 -5.55
N ASP A 226 36.60 -13.08 -4.59
CA ASP A 226 36.26 -14.50 -4.42
C ASP A 226 34.74 -14.81 -4.36
N PHE A 227 33.94 -14.27 -5.28
CA PHE A 227 32.51 -14.63 -5.38
C PHE A 227 32.21 -15.40 -6.67
N GLU A 228 32.54 -16.69 -6.67
CA GLU A 228 32.12 -17.61 -7.72
C GLU A 228 30.65 -18.06 -7.56
N THR A 229 30.03 -18.19 -8.73
CA THR A 229 28.60 -18.29 -9.01
C THR A 229 27.95 -19.63 -8.65
N SER A 230 26.71 -19.52 -8.16
CA SER A 230 25.51 -20.32 -8.55
C SER A 230 24.66 -20.80 -7.36
N ASN A 231 25.25 -21.04 -6.18
CA ASN A 231 24.52 -21.54 -4.99
C ASN A 231 24.57 -20.63 -3.75
N MET A 232 25.13 -19.42 -3.86
CA MET A 232 25.52 -18.62 -2.69
C MET A 232 24.53 -17.53 -2.27
N PHE A 233 23.49 -17.21 -3.05
CA PHE A 233 22.55 -16.11 -2.73
C PHE A 233 21.43 -16.49 -1.75
N ALA A 234 21.70 -17.43 -0.86
CA ALA A 234 20.86 -17.64 0.30
C ALA A 234 21.17 -16.54 1.33
N THR A 235 20.13 -16.00 1.96
CA THR A 235 20.23 -14.93 2.97
C THR A 235 21.28 -15.14 4.05
N HIS A 236 21.64 -16.39 4.39
CA HIS A 236 22.68 -16.71 5.35
C HIS A 236 24.11 -16.34 4.91
N ASN A 237 24.36 -16.12 3.62
CA ASN A 237 25.67 -15.71 3.08
C ASN A 237 25.79 -14.20 2.87
N LEU A 238 24.74 -13.42 3.16
CA LEU A 238 24.77 -11.97 3.08
C LEU A 238 25.41 -11.36 4.32
N ARG A 239 25.89 -10.11 4.19
CA ARG A 239 26.31 -9.33 5.35
C ARG A 239 25.16 -9.23 6.35
N LYS A 240 25.41 -9.61 7.61
CA LYS A 240 24.38 -9.62 8.67
C LYS A 240 23.65 -8.28 8.80
N GLU A 241 24.34 -7.18 8.49
CA GLU A 241 23.78 -5.83 8.52
C GLU A 241 22.66 -5.58 7.50
N TRP A 242 22.65 -6.29 6.36
CA TRP A 242 21.64 -6.14 5.31
C TRP A 242 20.32 -6.82 5.65
N SER A 243 20.35 -7.77 6.59
CA SER A 243 19.20 -8.58 6.99
C SER A 243 18.85 -8.40 8.48
N ARG A 244 19.39 -7.37 9.14
CA ARG A 244 19.24 -7.19 10.60
C ARG A 244 17.79 -7.00 11.07
N ASN A 245 16.89 -6.58 10.18
CA ASN A 245 15.49 -6.29 10.49
C ASN A 245 14.52 -7.34 9.91
N VAL A 246 15.03 -8.45 9.38
CA VAL A 246 14.22 -9.53 8.80
C VAL A 246 14.58 -10.87 9.42
N LYS A 247 13.57 -11.74 9.55
CA LYS A 247 13.83 -13.14 9.93
C LYS A 247 14.41 -13.85 8.71
N ILE A 248 15.62 -14.37 8.87
CA ILE A 248 16.32 -15.26 7.93
C ILE A 248 15.79 -16.67 8.14
#